data_AF-A0A7X9GPB4-F1
#
_entry.id   AF-A0A7X9GPB4-F1
#
_cell.length_a   1.000
_cell.length_b   1.000
_cell.length_c   1.000
_cell.angle_alpha   90.00
_cell.angle_beta   90.00
_cell.angle_gamma   90.00
#
_symmetry.space_group_name_H-M   'P 1'
#
loop_
_entity.id
_entity.type
_entity.pdbx_description
1 polymer ?
#
loop_
_entity_poly.entity_id
_entity_poly.type
_entity_poly.pdbx_seq_one_letter_code
_entity_poly.pdbx_strand_id
1 'polypeptide(L)'
;LSEEEIEKMKKDAEMHAEEDKKRKELIDAKNEADSMVYQTEKTLNDFEGKISDSEVEPVKKALEELKTAAAGEDVAEIKEKTEAVTKVLYPIIEKMYQQAGPQAGPDMGANPEAGGAGPDDNVVDAEYTEVDKDDK
;
A
#
# COMPACT_ATOMS: atom_id res chain seq x y z
N LEU A 1 -11.80 21.22 -43.40
CA LEU A 1 -10.56 21.00 -42.64
C LEU A 1 -9.49 20.61 -43.63
N SER A 2 -8.41 21.37 -43.71
CA SER A 2 -7.21 20.95 -44.45
C SER A 2 -6.52 19.79 -43.73
N GLU A 3 -5.64 19.08 -44.44
CA GLU A 3 -4.83 18.01 -43.82
C GLU A 3 -3.97 18.56 -42.66
N GLU A 4 -3.48 19.79 -42.76
CA GLU A 4 -2.76 20.47 -41.66
C GLU A 4 -3.65 20.74 -40.44
N GLU A 5 -4.91 21.13 -40.64
CA GLU A 5 -5.87 21.30 -39.55
C GLU A 5 -6.20 19.97 -38.87
N ILE A 6 -6.28 18.88 -39.65
CA ILE A 6 -6.53 17.52 -39.13
C ILE A 6 -5.35 17.04 -38.28
N GLU A 7 -4.12 17.18 -38.76
CA GLU A 7 -2.92 16.76 -38.02
C GLU A 7 -2.73 17.57 -36.74
N LYS A 8 -3.01 18.88 -36.79
CA LYS A 8 -3.02 19.71 -35.59
C LYS A 8 -4.06 19.24 -34.57
N MET A 9 -5.29 18.98 -35.03
CA MET A 9 -6.37 18.47 -34.17
C MET A 9 -6.03 17.12 -33.53
N LYS A 10 -5.37 16.21 -34.26
CA LYS A 10 -4.92 14.91 -33.71
C LYS A 10 -3.89 15.11 -32.60
N LYS A 11 -2.87 15.92 -32.85
CA LYS A 11 -1.81 16.17 -31.88
C LYS A 11 -2.34 16.83 -30.60
N ASP A 12 -3.24 17.81 -30.76
CA ASP A 12 -3.88 18.48 -29.62
C ASP A 12 -4.71 17.47 -28.81
N ALA A 13 -5.45 16.58 -29.47
CA ALA A 13 -6.21 15.51 -28.80
C ALA A 13 -5.30 14.51 -28.05
N GLU A 14 -4.19 14.10 -28.65
CA GLU A 14 -3.21 13.19 -28.02
C GLU A 14 -2.56 13.82 -26.78
N MET A 15 -2.18 15.10 -26.85
CA MET A 15 -1.60 15.81 -25.70
C MET A 15 -2.59 15.90 -24.54
N HIS A 16 -3.86 16.23 -24.82
CA HIS A 16 -4.89 16.27 -23.78
C HIS A 16 -5.17 14.89 -23.17
N ALA A 17 -5.19 13.83 -23.99
CA ALA A 17 -5.36 12.47 -23.49
C ALA A 17 -4.23 12.05 -22.53
N GLU A 18 -2.98 12.41 -22.83
CA GLU A 18 -1.83 12.13 -21.95
C GLU A 18 -1.86 12.96 -20.66
N GLU A 19 -2.27 14.23 -20.72
CA GLU A 19 -2.44 15.07 -19.53
C GLU A 19 -3.53 14.52 -18.60
N ASP A 20 -4.68 14.11 -19.16
CA ASP A 20 -5.78 13.54 -18.40
C ASP A 20 -5.40 12.20 -17.76
N LYS A 21 -4.64 11.37 -18.48
CA LYS A 21 -4.11 10.12 -17.95
C LYS A 21 -3.18 10.36 -16.74
N LYS A 22 -2.24 11.29 -16.86
CA LYS A 22 -1.32 11.64 -15.75
C LYS A 22 -2.07 12.18 -14.54
N ARG A 23 -3.07 13.05 -14.75
CA ARG A 23 -3.91 13.56 -13.66
C ARG A 23 -4.67 12.45 -12.96
N LYS A 24 -5.23 11.52 -13.74
CA LYS A 24 -5.92 10.36 -13.18
C LYS A 24 -4.97 9.51 -12.35
N GLU A 25 -3.81 9.16 -12.88
CA GLU A 25 -2.81 8.36 -12.15
C GLU A 25 -2.36 9.03 -10.84
N LEU A 26 -2.23 10.36 -10.83
CA LEU A 26 -1.91 11.11 -9.63
C LEU A 26 -3.04 11.04 -8.59
N ILE A 27 -4.28 11.24 -9.01
CA ILE A 27 -5.45 11.16 -8.11
C ILE A 27 -5.57 9.76 -7.52
N ASP A 28 -5.42 8.72 -8.36
CA ASP A 28 -5.51 7.33 -7.92
C ASP A 28 -4.40 7.03 -6.89
N ALA A 29 -3.16 7.46 -7.13
CA ALA A 29 -2.05 7.29 -6.20
C ALA A 29 -2.27 8.03 -4.87
N LYS A 30 -2.83 9.24 -4.90
CA LYS A 30 -3.16 9.99 -3.67
C LYS A 30 -4.27 9.31 -2.86
N ASN A 31 -5.31 8.83 -3.52
CA ASN A 31 -6.40 8.12 -2.84
C ASN A 31 -5.93 6.81 -2.19
N GLU A 32 -5.00 6.10 -2.84
CA GLU A 32 -4.36 4.92 -2.28
C GLU A 32 -3.51 5.27 -1.05
N ALA A 33 -2.69 6.34 -1.14
CA ALA A 33 -1.91 6.84 -0.03
C ALA A 33 -2.78 7.23 1.18
N ASP A 34 -3.87 7.98 0.95
CA ASP A 34 -4.80 8.39 2.02
C ASP A 34 -5.46 7.17 2.70
N SER A 35 -5.85 6.18 1.89
CA SER A 35 -6.41 4.93 2.39
C SER A 35 -5.40 4.16 3.23
N MET A 36 -4.15 4.07 2.79
CA MET A 36 -3.05 3.41 3.51
C MET A 36 -2.74 4.11 4.83
N VAL A 37 -2.70 5.45 4.83
CA VAL A 37 -2.51 6.26 6.05
C VAL A 37 -3.60 5.95 7.07
N TYR A 38 -4.87 6.05 6.66
CA TYR A 38 -6.01 5.80 7.54
C TYR A 38 -5.99 4.39 8.13
N GLN A 39 -5.78 3.37 7.28
CA GLN A 39 -5.74 1.97 7.72
C GLN A 39 -4.61 1.74 8.72
N THR A 40 -3.42 2.25 8.43
CA THR A 40 -2.24 2.08 9.30
C THR A 40 -2.45 2.77 10.65
N GLU A 41 -2.97 4.01 10.67
CA GLU A 41 -3.27 4.72 11.91
C GLU A 41 -4.31 3.97 12.74
N LYS A 42 -5.35 3.43 12.11
CA LYS A 42 -6.33 2.57 12.77
C LYS A 42 -5.67 1.32 13.36
N THR A 43 -4.83 0.61 12.60
CA THR A 43 -4.13 -0.59 13.07
C THR A 43 -3.25 -0.28 14.28
N LEU A 44 -2.49 0.82 14.25
CA LEU A 44 -1.65 1.24 15.38
C LEU A 44 -2.49 1.54 16.63
N ASN A 45 -3.66 2.17 16.48
CA ASN A 45 -4.58 2.42 17.59
C ASN A 45 -5.21 1.12 18.13
N ASP A 46 -5.64 0.21 17.26
CA ASP A 46 -6.24 -1.08 17.65
C ASP A 46 -5.26 -1.97 18.45
N PHE A 47 -3.96 -1.72 18.30
CA PHE A 47 -2.89 -2.43 18.98
C PHE A 47 -2.11 -1.59 20.00
N GLU A 48 -2.64 -0.42 20.37
CA GLU A 48 -2.03 0.43 21.38
C GLU A 48 -1.82 -0.37 22.69
N GLY A 49 -0.61 -0.26 23.26
CA GLY A 49 -0.22 -1.00 24.47
C GLY A 49 0.09 -2.49 24.26
N LYS A 50 -0.08 -3.04 23.04
CA LYS A 50 0.32 -4.42 22.68
C LYS A 50 1.62 -4.48 21.87
N ILE A 51 2.00 -3.36 21.24
CA ILE A 51 3.22 -3.21 20.46
C ILE A 51 4.18 -2.27 21.20
N SER A 52 5.48 -2.53 21.09
CA SER A 52 6.50 -1.66 21.69
C SER A 52 6.71 -0.36 20.89
N ASP A 53 7.08 0.72 21.57
CA ASP A 53 7.36 2.00 20.90
C ASP A 53 8.44 1.88 19.81
N SER A 54 9.47 1.05 20.05
CA SER A 54 10.53 0.77 19.08
C SER A 54 10.04 0.12 17.78
N GLU A 55 8.91 -0.61 17.84
CA GLU A 55 8.28 -1.20 16.66
C GLU A 55 7.33 -0.21 15.97
N VAL A 56 6.73 0.71 16.73
CA VAL A 56 5.80 1.72 16.20
C VAL A 56 6.53 2.90 15.54
N GLU A 57 7.70 3.30 16.04
CA GLU A 57 8.45 4.45 15.52
C GLU A 57 8.75 4.38 14.01
N PRO A 58 9.24 3.25 13.45
CA PRO A 58 9.47 3.13 12.01
C PRO A 58 8.19 3.33 11.18
N VAL A 59 7.04 2.85 11.67
CA VAL A 59 5.75 2.99 11.00
C VAL A 59 5.30 4.45 11.00
N LYS A 60 5.39 5.12 12.15
CA LYS A 60 5.07 6.56 12.26
C LYS A 60 5.94 7.38 11.32
N LYS A 61 7.23 7.08 11.25
CA LYS A 61 8.15 7.76 10.32
C LYS A 61 7.74 7.53 8.86
N ALA A 62 7.46 6.29 8.46
CA ALA A 62 7.03 5.98 7.10
C ALA A 62 5.70 6.66 6.74
N LEU A 63 4.76 6.76 7.68
CA LEU A 63 3.50 7.48 7.50
C LEU A 63 3.71 8.99 7.24
N GLU A 64 4.60 9.63 8.01
CA GLU A 64 4.89 11.05 7.81
C GLU A 64 5.58 11.31 6.46
N GLU A 65 6.47 10.41 6.03
CA GLU A 65 7.07 10.46 4.69
C GLU A 65 6.01 10.29 3.58
N LEU A 66 5.07 9.35 3.74
CA LEU A 66 3.97 9.15 2.80
C LEU A 66 3.04 10.37 2.73
N LYS A 67 2.64 10.93 3.88
CA LYS A 67 1.83 12.16 3.93
C LYS A 67 2.54 13.33 3.24
N THR A 68 3.86 13.45 3.42
CA THR A 68 4.67 14.48 2.77
C THR A 68 4.70 14.28 1.25
N ALA A 69 4.93 13.06 0.77
CA ALA A 69 4.93 12.73 -0.66
C ALA A 69 3.54 12.96 -1.30
N ALA A 70 2.45 12.57 -0.62
CA ALA A 70 1.07 12.73 -1.09
C ALA A 70 0.64 14.20 -1.23
N ALA A 71 1.29 15.13 -0.51
CA ALA A 71 1.10 16.56 -0.70
C ALA A 71 1.69 17.08 -2.03
N GLY A 72 2.62 16.33 -2.64
CA GLY A 72 3.25 16.64 -3.92
C GLY A 72 2.49 16.13 -5.15
N GLU A 73 3.17 16.07 -6.29
CA GLU A 73 2.62 15.59 -7.58
C GLU A 73 3.44 14.45 -8.21
N ASP A 74 4.44 13.92 -7.49
CA ASP A 74 5.27 12.82 -7.97
C ASP A 74 4.59 11.47 -7.69
N VAL A 75 3.97 10.90 -8.72
CA VAL A 75 3.27 9.60 -8.65
C VAL A 75 4.21 8.46 -8.24
N ALA A 76 5.48 8.50 -8.67
CA ALA A 76 6.44 7.44 -8.37
C ALA A 76 6.83 7.51 -6.89
N GLU A 77 7.09 8.72 -6.37
CA GLU A 77 7.40 8.92 -4.96
C GLU A 77 6.23 8.51 -4.06
N ILE A 78 4.99 8.88 -4.41
CA ILE A 78 3.79 8.49 -3.65
C ILE A 78 3.70 6.96 -3.56
N LYS A 79 3.85 6.25 -4.68
CA LYS A 79 3.80 4.78 -4.71
C LYS A 79 4.94 4.15 -3.89
N GLU A 80 6.16 4.65 -4.03
CA GLU A 80 7.30 4.17 -3.26
C GLU A 80 7.05 4.30 -1.75
N LYS A 81 6.52 5.44 -1.31
CA LYS A 81 6.22 5.67 0.11
C LYS A 81 5.02 4.85 0.60
N THR A 82 4.02 4.59 -0.24
CA THR A 82 2.93 3.66 0.07
C THR A 82 3.50 2.26 0.35
N GLU A 83 4.35 1.75 -0.52
CA GLU A 83 5.02 0.46 -0.31
C GLU A 83 5.92 0.46 0.95
N ALA A 84 6.59 1.57 1.24
CA ALA A 84 7.45 1.69 2.42
C ALA A 84 6.64 1.54 3.71
N VAL A 85 5.45 2.14 3.80
CA VAL A 85 4.51 1.96 4.93
C VAL A 85 4.11 0.49 5.05
N THR A 86 3.73 -0.13 3.94
CA THR A 86 3.35 -1.55 3.89
C THR A 86 4.47 -2.47 4.41
N LYS A 87 5.72 -2.25 3.97
CA LYS A 87 6.89 -3.05 4.38
C LYS A 87 7.16 -3.00 5.89
N VAL A 88 6.96 -1.84 6.53
CA VAL A 88 7.19 -1.70 7.98
C VAL A 88 5.97 -2.13 8.82
N LEU A 89 4.78 -2.10 8.25
CA LEU A 89 3.54 -2.49 8.94
C LEU A 89 3.35 -4.02 8.98
N TYR A 90 3.69 -4.75 7.91
CA TYR A 90 3.46 -6.19 7.82
C TYR A 90 4.04 -7.01 8.99
N PRO A 91 5.30 -6.80 9.42
CA PRO A 91 5.87 -7.57 10.54
C PRO A 91 5.10 -7.40 11.85
N ILE A 92 4.52 -6.21 12.07
CA ILE A 92 3.72 -5.93 13.25
C ILE A 92 2.40 -6.69 13.19
N ILE A 93 1.72 -6.67 12.03
CA ILE A 93 0.49 -7.42 11.82
C ILE A 93 0.74 -8.91 12.04
N GLU A 94 1.79 -9.47 11.43
CA GLU A 94 2.16 -10.87 11.57
C GLU A 94 2.40 -11.26 13.03
N LYS A 95 3.18 -10.46 13.77
CA LYS A 95 3.43 -10.66 15.19
C LYS A 95 2.14 -10.63 16.01
N MET A 96 1.22 -9.72 15.71
CA MET A 96 -0.06 -9.62 16.41
C MET A 96 -0.97 -10.82 16.14
N TYR A 97 -1.04 -11.32 14.89
CA TYR A 97 -1.77 -12.54 14.56
C TYR A 97 -1.18 -13.76 15.29
N GLN A 98 0.15 -13.86 15.39
CA GLN A 98 0.82 -14.93 16.14
C GLN A 98 0.53 -14.86 17.65
N GLN A 99 0.41 -13.66 18.22
CA GLN A 99 0.11 -13.46 19.64
C GLN A 99 -1.37 -13.64 19.99
N ALA A 100 -2.28 -13.45 19.04
CA ALA A 100 -3.72 -13.45 19.28
C ALA A 100 -4.35 -14.87 19.41
N GLY A 101 -3.65 -15.94 19.01
CA GLY A 101 -4.24 -17.27 18.89
C GLY A 101 -5.39 -17.32 17.86
N PRO A 102 -6.00 -18.48 17.57
CA PRO A 102 -6.94 -18.66 16.45
C PRO A 102 -8.28 -17.91 16.55
N GLN A 103 -8.44 -16.95 17.47
CA GLN A 103 -9.74 -16.32 17.76
C GLN A 103 -9.78 -14.79 17.72
N ALA A 104 -8.68 -14.09 17.43
CA ALA A 104 -8.69 -12.62 17.36
C ALA A 104 -7.77 -12.09 16.24
N GLY A 105 -8.13 -12.39 14.99
CA GLY A 105 -7.62 -11.63 13.85
C GLY A 105 -8.26 -10.25 13.82
N PRO A 106 -7.52 -9.15 13.66
CA PRO A 106 -8.12 -7.85 13.42
C PRO A 106 -8.92 -7.90 12.12
N ASP A 107 -10.07 -7.25 12.12
CA ASP A 107 -10.81 -6.91 10.91
C ASP A 107 -10.04 -5.78 10.20
N MET A 108 -8.90 -6.14 9.63
CA MET A 108 -8.24 -5.36 8.58
C MET A 108 -9.18 -5.49 7.40
N GLY A 109 -10.12 -4.57 7.28
CA GLY A 109 -11.11 -4.50 6.21
C GLY A 109 -10.43 -4.53 4.84
N ALA A 110 -10.11 -5.73 4.39
CA ALA A 110 -9.81 -6.05 3.02
C ALA A 110 -11.15 -5.95 2.30
N ASN A 111 -11.48 -4.74 1.87
CA ASN A 111 -12.53 -4.53 0.90
C ASN A 111 -12.12 -5.24 -0.40
N PRO A 112 -12.80 -6.32 -0.85
CA PRO A 112 -12.46 -7.01 -2.09
C PRO A 112 -13.03 -6.30 -3.33
N GLU A 113 -13.62 -5.11 -3.19
CA GLU A 113 -14.25 -4.37 -4.29
C GLU A 113 -13.38 -3.21 -4.82
N ALA A 114 -12.26 -3.58 -5.43
CA ALA A 114 -11.60 -2.76 -6.46
C ALA A 114 -11.01 -3.72 -7.50
N GLY A 115 -11.79 -3.97 -8.57
CA GLY A 115 -11.46 -4.96 -9.57
C GLY A 115 -10.23 -4.62 -10.43
N GLY A 116 -9.43 -5.65 -10.72
CA GLY A 116 -8.72 -5.77 -12.01
C GLY A 116 -7.25 -6.17 -11.95
N ALA A 117 -7.00 -7.47 -12.19
CA ALA A 117 -5.74 -8.11 -12.64
C ALA A 117 -4.60 -8.26 -11.61
N GLY A 118 -4.17 -9.51 -11.44
CA GLY A 118 -3.22 -9.96 -10.41
C GLY A 118 -1.78 -9.48 -10.58
N PRO A 119 -0.95 -9.87 -9.62
CA PRO A 119 0.01 -10.93 -9.89
C PRO A 119 -0.15 -12.11 -8.94
N ASP A 120 -0.10 -13.31 -9.52
CA ASP A 120 0.43 -14.51 -8.86
C ASP A 120 1.78 -14.20 -8.18
N ASP A 121 2.12 -15.00 -7.17
CA ASP A 121 3.35 -14.98 -6.35
C ASP A 121 3.43 -13.98 -5.19
N ASN A 122 2.76 -14.35 -4.10
CA ASN A 122 3.45 -14.61 -2.84
C ASN A 122 2.57 -15.53 -1.99
N VAL A 123 2.46 -16.79 -2.42
CA VAL A 123 2.14 -17.87 -1.48
C VAL A 123 3.33 -17.91 -0.52
N VAL A 124 3.09 -17.50 0.72
CA VAL A 124 4.03 -17.70 1.81
C VAL A 124 4.23 -19.21 1.90
N ASP A 125 5.34 -19.70 1.36
CA ASP A 125 5.80 -21.07 1.52
C ASP A 125 6.19 -21.21 2.99
N ALA A 126 5.18 -21.46 3.81
CA ALA A 126 5.34 -21.80 5.21
C ALA A 126 5.90 -23.23 5.26
N GLU A 127 7.17 -23.40 4.90
CA GLU A 127 7.95 -24.56 5.29
C GLU A 127 8.14 -24.48 6.81
N TYR A 128 7.13 -24.99 7.52
CA TYR A 128 7.26 -25.38 8.92
C TYR A 128 8.24 -26.55 8.97
N THR A 129 9.53 -26.24 9.14
CA THR A 129 10.53 -27.23 9.56
C THR A 129 10.12 -27.72 10.95
N GLU A 130 9.50 -28.89 11.00
CA GLU A 130 9.31 -29.66 12.22
C GLU A 130 10.67 -29.84 12.88
N VAL A 131 10.82 -29.16 14.01
CA VAL A 131 11.98 -29.23 14.90
C VAL A 131 12.14 -30.68 15.35
N ASP A 132 13.32 -31.25 15.06
CA ASP A 132 13.78 -32.54 15.54
C ASP A 132 13.40 -32.75 17.00
N LYS A 133 12.63 -33.81 17.26
CA LYS A 133 12.58 -34.43 18.58
C LYS A 133 13.44 -35.67 18.52
N ASP A 134 14.72 -35.49 18.83
CA ASP A 134 15.54 -36.54 19.43
C ASP A 134 14.82 -37.04 20.69
N ASP A 135 14.59 -38.35 20.80
CA ASP A 135 15.26 -39.15 21.83
C ASP A 135 14.83 -40.62 21.74
N LYS A 136 15.84 -41.49 21.82
CA LYS A 136 15.81 -42.94 21.79
C LYS A 136 15.63 -43.52 23.19
#